data_AF-A0A1W9L980-F1
#
_entry.id   AF-A0A1W9L980-F1
#
_cell.length_a   1.000
_cell.length_b   1.000
_cell.length_c   1.000
_cell.angle_alpha   90.00
_cell.angle_beta   90.00
_cell.angle_gamma   90.00
#
_symmetry.space_group_name_H-M   'P 1'
#
loop_
_entity.id
_entity.type
_entity.pdbx_description
1 polymer ?
#
loop_
_entity_poly.entity_id
_entity_poly.type
_entity_poly.pdbx_seq_one_letter_code
_entity_poly.pdbx_strand_id
1 'polypeptide(L)' 'MERGAQQLVKIMAAAMLFGIVVMAMRPEYRAAVAALWQGKPESSPVWTSNAAYYPGIPWTTERRHAD' A
#
# COMPACT_ATOMS: atom_id res chain seq x y z
N MET A 1 -11.66 -29.50 -7.59
CA MET A 1 -11.49 -28.22 -6.86
C MET A 1 -10.02 -27.78 -6.77
N GLU A 2 -9.01 -28.67 -6.84
CA GLU A 2 -7.58 -28.29 -6.72
C GLU A 2 -7.02 -27.40 -7.84
N ARG A 3 -7.44 -27.59 -9.10
CA ARG A 3 -6.88 -26.83 -10.23
C ARG A 3 -7.15 -25.32 -10.15
N GLY A 4 -8.33 -24.93 -9.68
CA GLY A 4 -8.70 -23.52 -9.50
C GLY A 4 -7.88 -22.85 -8.40
N ALA A 5 -7.70 -23.52 -7.26
CA ALA A 5 -6.87 -23.03 -6.17
C ALA A 5 -5.40 -22.88 -6.59
N GLN A 6 -4.85 -23.85 -7.32
CA GLN A 6 -3.48 -23.77 -7.85
C GLN A 6 -3.29 -22.61 -8.83
N GLN A 7 -4.26 -22.33 -9.70
CA GLN A 7 -4.22 -21.18 -10.59
C GLN A 7 -4.26 -19.86 -9.82
N LEU A 8 -5.14 -19.77 -8.82
CA LEU A 8 -5.24 -18.59 -7.97
C LEU A 8 -3.92 -18.29 -7.26
N VAL A 9 -3.28 -19.30 -6.67
CA VAL A 9 -1.97 -19.14 -6.00
C VAL A 9 -0.91 -18.61 -6.97
N LYS A 10 -0.88 -19.12 -8.22
CA LYS A 10 0.06 -18.63 -9.23
C LYS A 10 -0.18 -17.16 -9.59
N ILE A 11 -1.44 -16.76 -9.73
CA ILE A 11 -1.80 -15.36 -10.01
C ILE A 11 -1.41 -14.46 -8.84
N MET A 12 -1.70 -14.87 -7.60
CA MET A 12 -1.31 -14.12 -6.41
C MET A 12 0.21 -14.00 -6.29
N ALA A 13 0.95 -15.08 -6.53
CA ALA A 13 2.40 -15.07 -6.52
C ALA A 13 2.98 -14.14 -7.61
N ALA A 14 2.43 -14.18 -8.82
CA ALA A 14 2.84 -13.28 -9.90
C ALA A 14 2.54 -11.81 -9.57
N ALA A 15 1.37 -11.52 -8.98
CA ALA A 15 1.02 -10.17 -8.55
C ALA A 15 1.95 -9.65 -7.44
N MET A 16 2.31 -10.51 -6.47
CA MET A 16 3.28 -10.16 -5.42
C MET A 16 4.67 -9.87 -6.02
N LEU A 17 5.14 -10.72 -6.93
CA LEU A 17 6.42 -10.52 -7.62
C LEU A 17 6.43 -9.20 -8.40
N PHE A 18 5.35 -8.92 -9.13
CA PHE A 18 5.19 -7.66 -9.84
C PHE A 18 5.22 -6.45 -8.88
N GLY A 19 4.51 -6.52 -7.75
CA GLY A 19 4.56 -5.50 -6.70
C GLY A 19 5.97 -5.27 -6.16
N ILE A 20 6.74 -6.34 -5.92
CA ILE A 20 8.15 -6.24 -5.49
C ILE A 20 9.00 -5.52 -6.54
N VAL A 21 8.83 -5.85 -7.83
CA VAL A 21 9.55 -5.16 -8.92
C VAL A 21 9.22 -3.67 -8.95
N VAL A 22 7.94 -3.31 -8.85
CA VAL A 22 7.52 -1.90 -8.81
C VAL A 22 8.15 -1.18 -7.62
N MET A 23 8.13 -1.78 -6.42
CA MET A 23 8.77 -1.21 -5.23
C MET A 23 10.28 -1.03 -5.41
N ALA A 24 10.96 -1.96 -6.08
CA ALA A 24 12.39 -1.84 -6.34
C ALA A 24 12.73 -0.69 -7.31
N MET A 25 11.90 -0.49 -8.34
CA MET A 25 12.12 0.53 -9.37
C MET A 25 11.70 1.94 -8.96
N ARG A 26 10.83 2.09 -7.96
CA ARG A 26 10.19 3.36 -7.61
C ARG A 26 10.49 3.75 -6.15
N PRO A 27 11.35 4.75 -5.91
CA PRO A 27 11.83 5.09 -4.57
C PRO A 27 10.70 5.52 -3.61
N GLU A 28 9.63 6.12 -4.13
CA GLU A 28 8.46 6.55 -3.36
C GLU A 28 7.76 5.38 -2.64
N TYR A 29 7.73 4.19 -3.26
CA TYR A 29 7.14 3.01 -2.64
C TYR A 29 8.06 2.39 -1.59
N ARG A 30 9.38 2.53 -1.72
CA ARG A 30 10.34 2.10 -0.68
C ARG A 30 10.17 2.95 0.57
N ALA A 31 9.99 4.26 0.40
CA ALA A 31 9.68 5.18 1.49
C ALA A 31 8.31 4.89 2.12
N ALA A 32 7.30 4.53 1.32
CA ALA A 32 6.00 4.09 1.82
C ALA A 32 6.11 2.83 2.71
N VAL A 33 6.91 1.84 2.30
CA VAL A 33 7.17 0.63 3.09
C VAL A 33 7.89 0.97 4.40
N ALA A 34 8.87 1.87 4.37
CA ALA A 34 9.54 2.34 5.58
C ALA A 34 8.58 3.05 6.55
N ALA A 35 7.69 3.89 6.03
CA ALA A 35 6.66 4.58 6.82
C ALA A 35 5.67 3.60 7.46
N LEU A 36 5.26 2.56 6.72
CA LEU A 36 4.43 1.47 7.25
C LEU A 36 5.14 0.70 8.37
N TRP A 37 6.41 0.37 8.20
CA TRP A 37 7.20 -0.32 9.22
C TRP A 37 7.36 0.48 10.51
N GLN A 38 7.42 1.81 10.40
CA GLN A 38 7.50 2.72 11.54
C GLN A 38 6.15 2.97 12.22
N GLY A 39 5.06 2.37 11.72
CA GLY A 39 3.70 2.61 12.22
C GLY A 39 3.16 4.01 11.92
N LYS A 40 3.74 4.70 10.92
CA LYS A 40 3.39 6.09 10.52
C LYS A 40 2.93 6.15 9.06
N PRO A 41 1.88 5.42 8.65
CA PRO A 41 1.43 5.35 7.26
C PRO A 41 1.10 6.72 6.64
N GLU A 42 0.67 7.69 7.44
CA GLU A 42 0.34 9.05 7.03
C GLU A 42 1.55 9.85 6.52
N SER A 43 2.76 9.47 6.94
CA SER A 43 4.00 10.07 6.45
C SER A 43 4.45 9.50 5.10
N SER A 44 3.75 8.48 4.58
CA SER A 44 4.04 7.87 3.28
C SER A 44 3.89 8.88 2.13
N PRO A 45 4.86 8.97 1.20
CA PRO A 45 4.74 9.80 0.00
C PRO A 45 3.52 9.44 -0.87
N VAL A 46 3.10 8.17 -0.84
CA VAL A 46 1.91 7.70 -1.55
C VAL A 46 0.65 8.26 -0.89
N TRP A 47 0.61 8.38 0.43
CA TRP A 47 -0.51 8.96 1.17
C TRP A 47 -0.63 10.46 0.91
N THR A 48 0.49 11.19 0.96
CA THR A 48 0.51 12.64 0.74
C THR A 48 0.21 13.03 -0.70
N SER A 49 0.71 12.26 -1.68
CA SER A 49 0.35 12.48 -3.09
C SER A 49 -1.14 12.22 -3.35
N ASN A 50 -1.74 11.23 -2.69
CA ASN A 50 -3.17 10.96 -2.82
C ASN A 50 -4.05 12.09 -2.27
N ALA A 51 -3.60 12.82 -1.25
CA ALA A 51 -4.31 13.99 -0.73
C ALA A 51 -4.47 15.11 -1.76
N ALA A 52 -3.50 15.27 -2.67
CA ALA A 52 -3.58 16.25 -3.76
C ALA A 52 -4.69 15.92 -4.77
N TYR A 53 -5.08 14.64 -4.91
CA TYR A 53 -6.14 14.21 -5.83
C TYR A 53 -7.55 14.47 -5.30
N TYR A 54 -7.72 14.69 -4.00
CA TYR A 54 -9.02 14.89 -3.35
C TYR A 54 -9.06 16.19 -2.53
N PRO A 55 -9.01 17.36 -3.17
CA PRO A 55 -8.90 18.66 -2.47
C PRO A 55 -10.12 19.03 -1.62
N GLY A 56 -11.24 18.31 -1.72
CA GLY A 56 -12.48 18.58 -0.98
C GLY A 56 -12.83 17.55 0.10
N ILE A 57 -12.01 16.52 0.32
CA ILE A 57 -12.27 15.54 1.38
C ILE A 57 -11.54 16.00 2.65
N PRO A 58 -12.24 16.27 3.76
CA PRO A 58 -11.58 16.63 5.01
C PRO A 58 -10.78 15.44 5.53
N TRP A 59 -9.46 15.49 5.40
CA TRP A 59 -8.51 14.53 5.95
C TRP A 59 -8.45 14.69 7.48
N THR A 60 -9.46 14.20 8.19
CA THR A 60 -9.46 14.15 9.66
C THR A 60 -8.66 12.93 10.11
N THR A 61 -7.52 13.17 10.77
CA THR A 61 -6.60 12.13 11.27
C THR A 61 -7.07 11.48 12.58
N GLU A 62 -8.31 11.74 13.04
CA GLU A 62 -8.86 11.13 14.25
C GLU A 62 -9.34 9.70 13.96
N ARG A 63 -8.41 8.74 13.91
CA ARG A 63 -8.74 7.41 14.43
C ARG A 63 -8.68 7.47 15.94
N ARG A 64 -9.80 7.81 16.57
CA ARG A 64 -10.06 7.39 17.95
C ARG A 64 -10.18 5.87 17.91
N HIS A 65 -9.06 5.18 18.11
CA HIS A 65 -9.11 3.88 18.78
C HIS A 65 -9.58 4.19 20.20
N ALA A 66 -10.91 4.21 20.38
CA ALA A 66 -11.49 4.06 21.70
C ALA A 66 -11.31 2.59 22.06
N ASP A 67 -10.57 2.36 23.13
CA ASP A 67 -10.50 1.09 23.85
C ASP A 67 -11.89 0.63 24.30
#